data_AF-A0A522EM72-F1
#
_entry.id   AF-A0A522EM72-F1
#
_cell.length_a   1.000
_cell.length_b   1.000
_cell.length_c   1.000
_cell.angle_alpha   90.00
_cell.angle_beta   90.00
_cell.angle_gamma   90.00
#
_symmetry.space_group_name_H-M   'P 1'
#
loop_
_entity.id
_entity.type
_entity.pdbx_description
1 polymer ?
#
loop_
_entity_poly.entity_id
_entity_poly.type
_entity_poly.pdbx_seq_one_letter_code
_entity_poly.pdbx_strand_id
1 'polypeptide(L)'
;MFNTVLPIYKGFEIQALVYPNRRADGSAPRHSEGYDVAVKLIRAGAEPTEANSRVFKLSQINLFSAFGEAKRAAEAHGRGIIDGQVPNETIADL
;
A
#
# COMPACT_ATOMS: atom_id res chain seq x y z
N MET A 1 -8.23 -22.43 -2.02
CA MET A 1 -8.37 -20.96 -2.01
C MET A 1 -7.48 -20.45 -0.88
N PHE A 2 -6.33 -19.84 -1.17
CA PHE A 2 -5.45 -19.32 -0.12
C PHE A 2 -6.06 -18.03 0.43
N ASN A 3 -6.68 -18.08 1.60
CA ASN A 3 -7.13 -16.87 2.27
C ASN A 3 -5.90 -16.13 2.78
N THR A 4 -5.50 -15.06 2.09
CA THR A 4 -4.38 -14.23 2.55
C THR A 4 -4.89 -13.46 3.76
N VAL A 5 -4.39 -13.79 4.96
CA VAL A 5 -4.77 -13.05 6.17
C VAL A 5 -4.13 -11.67 6.11
N LEU A 6 -4.95 -10.66 5.84
CA LEU A 6 -4.52 -9.26 5.86
C LEU A 6 -4.56 -8.72 7.29
N PRO A 7 -3.62 -7.84 7.67
CA PRO A 7 -3.70 -7.14 8.93
C PRO A 7 -4.94 -6.24 8.94
N ILE A 8 -5.74 -6.34 10.00
CA ILE A 8 -6.90 -5.48 10.25
C ILE A 8 -6.51 -4.39 11.26
N TYR A 9 -6.88 -3.14 10.95
CA TYR A 9 -6.68 -1.99 11.81
C TYR A 9 -7.91 -1.09 11.77
N LYS A 10 -8.52 -0.85 12.95
CA LYS A 10 -9.70 0.02 13.13
C LYS A 10 -10.83 -0.20 12.09
N GLY A 11 -11.12 -1.46 11.77
CA GLY A 11 -12.19 -1.81 10.83
C GLY A 11 -11.78 -1.79 9.35
N PHE A 12 -10.49 -1.66 9.04
CA PHE A 12 -9.97 -1.76 7.68
C PHE A 12 -8.93 -2.87 7.56
N GLU A 13 -9.01 -3.63 6.48
CA GLU A 13 -7.94 -4.51 6.02
C GLU A 13 -6.90 -3.69 5.27
N ILE A 14 -5.62 -3.92 5.59
CA ILE A 14 -4.49 -3.23 4.98
C ILE A 14 -3.76 -4.19 4.05
N GLN A 15 -3.86 -3.95 2.74
CA GLN A 15 -3.17 -4.73 1.72
C GLN A 15 -1.97 -3.95 1.17
N ALA A 16 -0.76 -4.42 1.49
CA ALA A 16 0.47 -3.88 0.90
C ALA A 16 0.63 -4.34 -0.56
N LEU A 17 0.85 -3.38 -1.46
CA LEU A 17 1.09 -3.59 -2.88
C LEU A 17 2.53 -3.19 -3.19
N VAL A 18 3.46 -4.14 -3.11
CA VAL A 18 4.89 -3.92 -3.38
C VAL A 18 5.21 -4.40 -4.80
N TYR A 19 5.82 -3.54 -5.60
CA TYR A 19 6.18 -3.86 -6.98
C TYR A 19 7.58 -3.34 -7.33
N PRO A 20 8.32 -4.02 -8.22
CA PRO A 20 9.60 -3.52 -8.70
C PRO A 20 9.43 -2.15 -9.34
N ASN A 21 10.35 -1.22 -9.05
CA ASN A 21 10.33 0.08 -9.69
C ASN A 21 10.54 -0.08 -11.20
N ARG A 22 9.57 0.37 -12.00
CA ARG A 22 9.73 0.35 -13.45
C ARG A 22 10.34 1.67 -13.88
N ARG A 23 11.51 1.60 -14.52
CA ARG A 23 12.10 2.77 -15.18
C ARG A 23 11.10 3.39 -16.15
N ALA A 24 11.08 4.72 -16.22
CA ALA A 24 10.24 5.46 -17.15
C ALA A 24 10.48 5.08 -18.63
N ASP A 25 11.65 4.52 -18.95
CA ASP A 25 12.02 4.02 -20.28
C ASP A 25 11.44 2.63 -20.62
N GLY A 26 10.70 2.00 -19.70
CA GLY A 26 10.05 0.71 -19.91
C GLY A 26 10.95 -0.51 -19.74
N SER A 27 12.24 -0.30 -19.46
CA SER A 27 13.21 -1.38 -19.25
C SER A 27 12.90 -2.20 -18.00
N ALA A 28 13.32 -3.47 -18.02
CA ALA A 28 13.21 -4.33 -16.85
C ALA A 28 14.03 -3.74 -15.67
N PRO A 29 13.47 -3.65 -14.47
CA PRO A 29 14.21 -3.18 -13.30
C PRO A 29 15.44 -4.03 -13.07
N ARG A 30 16.60 -3.41 -12.88
CA ARG A 30 17.73 -4.12 -12.29
C ARG A 30 17.40 -4.44 -10.83
N HIS A 31 17.94 -5.54 -10.29
CA HIS A 31 17.78 -5.92 -8.87
C HIS A 31 18.12 -4.78 -7.88
N SER A 32 18.88 -3.77 -8.32
CA SER A 32 19.32 -2.61 -7.53
C SER A 32 18.37 -1.40 -7.57
N GLU A 33 17.28 -1.44 -8.33
CA GLU A 33 16.40 -0.28 -8.55
C GLU A 33 15.30 -0.13 -7.50
N GLY A 34 15.27 -1.03 -6.53
CA GLY A 34 14.37 -0.96 -5.40
C GLY A 34 12.90 -1.23 -5.75
N TYR A 35 12.05 -1.05 -4.74
CA TYR A 35 10.63 -1.32 -4.81
C TYR A 35 9.84 -0.03 -4.65
N ASP A 36 8.89 0.15 -5.56
CA ASP A 36 7.77 1.04 -5.35
C ASP A 36 6.71 0.33 -4.50
N VAL A 37 5.90 1.15 -3.83
CA VAL A 37 4.85 0.60 -2.99
C VAL A 37 3.59 1.45 -2.99
N ALA A 38 2.46 0.77 -2.91
CA ALA A 38 1.16 1.34 -2.60
C ALA A 38 0.51 0.54 -1.48
N VAL A 39 -0.51 1.11 -0.86
CA VAL A 39 -1.36 0.45 0.13
C VAL A 39 -2.81 0.53 -0.32
N LYS A 40 -3.50 -0.60 -0.35
CA LYS A 40 -4.96 -0.66 -0.53
C LYS A 40 -5.62 -0.83 0.83
N LEU A 41 -6.48 0.11 1.18
CA LEU A 41 -7.32 0.05 2.37
C LEU A 41 -8.71 -0.45 1.95
N ILE A 42 -9.23 -1.45 2.65
CA ILE A 42 -10.50 -2.11 2.35
C ILE A 42 -11.33 -2.14 3.64
N ARG A 43 -12.63 -1.83 3.59
CA ARG A 43 -13.51 -2.05 4.75
C ARG A 43 -13.48 -3.53 5.14
N ALA A 44 -13.17 -3.82 6.40
CA ALA A 44 -13.01 -5.20 6.87
C ALA A 44 -14.29 -6.01 6.66
N GLY A 45 -14.14 -7.22 6.13
CA GLY A 45 -15.28 -8.11 5.83
C GLY A 45 -16.14 -7.70 4.63
N ALA A 46 -15.72 -6.69 3.86
CA ALA A 46 -16.34 -6.33 2.59
C ALA A 46 -15.49 -6.79 1.41
N GLU A 47 -16.14 -7.14 0.30
CA GLU A 47 -15.44 -7.34 -0.97
C GLU A 47 -14.82 -6.01 -1.44
N PRO A 48 -13.59 -6.05 -1.99
CA PRO A 48 -12.84 -4.86 -2.34
C PRO A 48 -13.35 -4.21 -3.64
N THR A 49 -14.40 -3.40 -3.51
CA THR A 49 -14.99 -2.58 -4.59
C THR A 49 -14.45 -1.14 -4.54
N GLU A 50 -14.75 -0.33 -5.56
CA GLU A 50 -14.42 1.11 -5.55
C GLU A 50 -15.12 1.87 -4.42
N ALA A 51 -16.30 1.40 -3.98
CA ALA A 51 -17.05 2.01 -2.88
C ALA A 51 -16.49 1.64 -1.50
N ASN A 52 -15.83 0.49 -1.37
CA ASN A 52 -15.39 -0.05 -0.07
C ASN A 52 -13.86 -0.14 0.06
N SER A 53 -13.12 0.35 -0.94
CA SER A 53 -11.66 0.31 -0.92
C SER A 53 -11.02 1.46 -1.68
N ARG A 54 -9.80 1.82 -1.29
CA ARG A 54 -9.00 2.85 -1.95
C ARG A 54 -7.52 2.49 -1.93
N VAL A 55 -6.82 2.85 -3.01
CA VAL A 55 -5.37 2.64 -3.16
C VAL A 55 -4.66 3.97 -2.99
N PHE A 56 -3.61 3.97 -2.18
CA PHE A 56 -2.74 5.11 -1.93
C PHE A 56 -1.31 4.74 -2.30
N LYS A 57 -0.70 5.50 -3.23
CA LYS A 57 0.69 5.28 -3.63
C LYS A 57 1.61 6.04 -2.68
N LEU A 58 2.62 5.36 -2.13
CA LEU A 58 3.61 6.01 -1.30
C LEU A 58 4.59 6.74 -2.24
N SER A 59 4.43 8.05 -2.37
CA SER A 59 5.36 8.92 -3.12
C SER A 59 6.58 9.21 -2.26
N GLN A 60 7.55 8.29 -2.24
CA GLN A 60 8.81 8.49 -1.53
C GLN A 60 9.92 8.95 -2.48
N ILE A 61 10.78 9.84 -2.00
CA ILE A 61 11.95 10.32 -2.76
C ILE A 61 12.97 9.17 -2.93
N ASN A 62 13.04 8.25 -1.95
CA ASN A 62 13.93 7.10 -1.97
C ASN A 62 13.14 5.80 -2.11
N LEU A 63 13.69 4.89 -2.90
CA LEU A 63 13.13 3.56 -3.15
C LEU A 63 13.51 2.58 -2.03
N PHE A 64 12.63 1.64 -1.74
CA PHE A 64 12.93 0.59 -0.76
C PHE A 64 13.91 -0.41 -1.34
N SER A 65 14.96 -0.72 -0.59
CA SER A 65 15.99 -1.67 -1.05
C SER A 65 15.56 -3.13 -0.88
N ALA A 66 14.58 -3.38 -0.01
CA ALA A 66 14.09 -4.72 0.29
C ALA A 66 12.56 -4.80 0.30
N PHE A 67 12.02 -5.91 -0.21
CA PHE A 67 10.57 -6.18 -0.22
C PHE A 67 9.95 -6.09 1.18
N GLY A 68 10.61 -6.65 2.19
CA GLY A 68 10.10 -6.64 3.57
C GLY A 68 10.05 -5.24 4.19
N GLU A 69 10.98 -4.37 3.79
CA GLU A 69 10.99 -2.96 4.19
C GLU A 69 9.83 -2.21 3.53
N ALA A 70 9.68 -2.36 2.21
CA ALA A 70 8.58 -1.78 1.45
C ALA A 70 7.20 -2.20 2.01
N LYS A 71 7.05 -3.50 2.33
CA LYS A 71 5.81 -4.02 2.92
C LYS A 71 5.49 -3.36 4.26
N ARG A 72 6.48 -3.27 5.17
CA ARG A 72 6.29 -2.62 6.47
C ARG A 72 5.98 -1.13 6.32
N ALA A 73 6.58 -0.45 5.36
CA ALA A 73 6.30 0.95 5.10
C ALA A 73 4.87 1.17 4.58
N ALA A 74 4.37 0.32 3.68
CA ALA A 74 2.97 0.35 3.27
C ALA A 74 2.01 0.12 4.43
N GLU A 75 2.29 -0.86 5.29
CA GLU A 75 1.45 -1.12 6.46
C GLU A 75 1.43 0.07 7.43
N ALA A 76 2.61 0.68 7.70
CA ALA A 76 2.71 1.87 8.54
C ALA A 76 1.97 3.07 7.94
N HIS A 77 2.11 3.29 6.63
CA HIS A 77 1.41 4.37 5.93
C HIS A 77 -0.11 4.18 5.94
N GLY A 78 -0.58 2.96 5.67
CA GLY A 78 -2.00 2.62 5.76
C GLY A 78 -2.60 2.93 7.13
N ARG A 79 -1.89 2.59 8.21
CA ARG A 79 -2.30 2.97 9.58
C ARG A 79 -2.34 4.48 9.77
N GLY A 80 -1.33 5.19 9.27
CA GLY A 80 -1.28 6.66 9.30
C GLY A 80 -2.48 7.31 8.59
N ILE A 81 -2.90 6.81 7.43
CA ILE A 81 -4.08 7.31 6.71
C ILE A 81 -5.34 7.08 7.55
N ILE A 82 -5.50 5.87 8.11
CA ILE A 82 -6.64 5.51 8.96
C ILE A 82 -6.70 6.41 10.21
N ASP A 83 -5.53 6.75 10.76
CA ASP A 83 -5.42 7.64 11.93
C ASP A 83 -5.53 9.14 11.58
N GLY A 84 -5.67 9.50 10.30
CA GLY A 84 -5.73 10.89 9.84
C GLY A 84 -4.39 11.64 9.97
N GLN A 85 -3.28 10.91 10.01
CA GLN A 85 -1.93 11.44 10.20
C GLN A 85 -1.20 11.75 8.89
N VAL A 86 -1.71 11.27 7.75
CA VAL A 86 -1.13 11.52 6.43
C VAL A 86 -1.83 12.72 5.78
N PRO A 87 -1.13 13.84 5.55
CA PRO A 87 -1.73 15.01 4.92
C PRO A 87 -2.26 14.69 3.52
N ASN A 88 -3.44 15.20 3.20
CA ASN A 88 -4.10 15.05 1.88
C ASN A 88 -4.51 13.62 1.49
N GLU A 89 -4.33 12.63 2.37
CA GLU A 89 -4.82 11.27 2.17
C GLU A 89 -5.90 10.95 3.20
N THR A 90 -7.10 10.61 2.74
CA THR A 90 -8.25 10.35 3.61
C THR A 90 -9.10 9.20 3.11
N ILE A 91 -9.75 8.55 4.07
CA ILE A 91 -10.73 7.48 3.91
C ILE A 91 -12.08 7.86 4.55
N ALA A 92 -12.30 9.12 4.89
CA ALA A 92 -13.52 9.55 5.60
C ALA A 92 -14.81 9.34 4.79
N ASP A 93 -14.68 9.26 3.46
CA ASP A 93 -15.75 9.00 2.50
C ASP A 93 -15.84 7.54 2.06
N LEU A 94 -14.94 6.67 2.56
CA LEU A 94 -15.07 5.22 2.42
C LEU A 94 -16.09 4.68 3.39
#